data_AF-A0A165N427-F1
#
_entry.id   AF-A0A165N427-F1
#
_cell.length_a   1.000
_cell.length_b   1.000
_cell.length_c   1.000
_cell.angle_alpha   90.00
_cell.angle_beta   90.00
_cell.angle_gamma   90.00
#
_symmetry.space_group_name_H-M   'P 1'
#
loop_
_entity.id
_entity.type
_entity.pdbx_description
1 polymer ?
#
loop_
_entity_poly.entity_id
_entity_poly.type
_entity_poly.pdbx_seq_one_letter_code
_entity_poly.pdbx_strand_id
1 'polypeptide(L)'
;MSIYGAINAATTGLDAQSKALENISGNVANSSTTGYKRLDTSFSDLVSSTGSRQAEQVSGTVIATSRATNYLSGDVTSADRNTYMAINGPGYFLVTNRDGLTQQAPESYYTRAGDFELDTERNLVNSAGYFLQGYPINPATGAVSDRPEPIQVSDAPMPAKPSTQIDYQANLPSTPTTDNYDTTDGAPNSQYVDLSVFSKPDTQSTPALVDATPTALTETSKLTDSTQFDPGDTLTLTVGGHASEVFTVGADTTVQNLLDKLNGMHGVTAEILPSGEVSISSFEDMTVVETGGPTPINMTLTAQPLATGGTVDRSVVTGDKADDFIKSSIAGGQETVYDENGTPVNVELRWALNAENKWSLYYNTNTKATGDEVAWKKVSDMSFDAAGRLTSPASGIVDINDLEVNGVGLGDISFKFGQDNLTQYEDTIGNATSIDLSQDGFPSGTLQDVSIDAEGNVIGKYSNDKSQKLFKIPIATFAAEQELQRVDGAAFSETSTSGEPDFRNGGTIRAKALESSNADIAKEFSKLIITQQAYSANSKVLSTANQMLDSVLNIVR
;
A
#
# COMPACT_ATOMS: atom_id res chain seq x y z
N MET A 1 -20.82 -79.27 2.96
CA MET A 1 -21.43 -78.16 3.73
C MET A 1 -22.52 -78.73 4.61
N SER A 2 -22.43 -78.58 5.93
CA SER A 2 -23.57 -78.83 6.82
C SER A 2 -24.58 -77.69 6.68
N ILE A 3 -25.87 -77.97 6.88
CA ILE A 3 -26.94 -76.94 6.84
C ILE A 3 -26.61 -75.80 7.82
N TYR A 4 -26.05 -76.14 8.99
CA TYR A 4 -25.59 -75.17 9.99
C TYR A 4 -24.46 -74.25 9.48
N GLY A 5 -23.48 -74.77 8.74
CA GLY A 5 -22.42 -73.96 8.14
C GLY A 5 -22.95 -73.00 7.08
N ALA A 6 -23.93 -73.43 6.28
CA ALA A 6 -24.60 -72.57 5.29
C ALA A 6 -25.42 -71.44 5.95
N ILE A 7 -26.12 -71.72 7.06
CA ILE A 7 -26.89 -70.72 7.81
C ILE A 7 -25.97 -69.69 8.46
N ASN A 8 -24.86 -70.10 9.08
CA ASN A 8 -23.91 -69.17 9.71
C ASN A 8 -23.23 -68.27 8.68
N ALA A 9 -22.81 -68.83 7.54
CA ALA A 9 -22.24 -68.05 6.44
C ALA A 9 -23.27 -67.07 5.83
N ALA A 10 -24.52 -67.51 5.62
CA ALA A 10 -25.59 -66.64 5.11
C ALA A 10 -25.94 -65.51 6.10
N THR A 11 -26.00 -65.79 7.40
CA THR A 11 -26.34 -64.80 8.43
C THR A 11 -25.27 -63.73 8.55
N THR A 12 -23.99 -64.12 8.64
CA THR A 12 -22.87 -63.18 8.68
C THR A 12 -22.72 -62.40 7.36
N GLY A 13 -23.03 -63.04 6.23
CA GLY A 13 -23.14 -62.36 4.94
C GLY A 13 -24.25 -61.32 4.90
N LEU A 14 -25.44 -61.60 5.45
CA LEU A 14 -26.54 -60.64 5.51
C LEU A 14 -26.19 -59.42 6.37
N ASP A 15 -25.59 -59.63 7.55
CA ASP A 15 -25.15 -58.56 8.44
C ASP A 15 -24.08 -57.69 7.77
N ALA A 16 -23.07 -58.33 7.17
CA ALA A 16 -22.01 -57.64 6.45
C ALA A 16 -22.54 -56.78 5.27
N GLN A 17 -23.49 -57.32 4.49
CA GLN A 17 -24.12 -56.55 3.41
C GLN A 17 -25.05 -55.46 3.96
N SER A 18 -25.71 -55.65 5.12
CA SER A 18 -26.51 -54.61 5.77
C SER A 18 -25.65 -53.41 6.16
N LYS A 19 -24.46 -53.65 6.74
CA LYS A 19 -23.50 -52.58 7.04
C LYS A 19 -23.03 -51.86 5.78
N ALA A 20 -22.83 -52.60 4.69
CA ALA A 20 -22.49 -52.01 3.41
C ALA A 20 -23.61 -51.11 2.85
N LEU A 21 -24.88 -51.55 2.94
CA LEU A 21 -26.03 -50.72 2.55
C LEU A 21 -26.12 -49.45 3.39
N GLU A 22 -25.91 -49.54 4.70
CA GLU A 22 -25.92 -48.39 5.61
C GLU A 22 -24.88 -47.33 5.20
N ASN A 23 -23.64 -47.76 4.95
CA ASN A 23 -22.56 -46.87 4.52
C ASN A 23 -22.86 -46.23 3.14
N ILE A 24 -23.36 -47.01 2.18
CA ILE A 24 -23.72 -46.51 0.85
C ILE A 24 -24.87 -45.51 0.93
N SER A 25 -25.93 -45.83 1.69
CA SER A 25 -27.06 -44.92 1.92
C SER A 25 -26.61 -43.62 2.57
N GLY A 26 -25.71 -43.68 3.56
CA GLY A 26 -25.12 -42.49 4.18
C GLY A 26 -24.32 -41.64 3.18
N ASN A 27 -23.55 -42.26 2.29
CA ASN A 27 -22.80 -41.56 1.25
C ASN A 27 -23.71 -40.88 0.23
N VAL A 28 -24.78 -41.56 -0.22
CA VAL A 28 -25.76 -40.99 -1.15
C VAL A 28 -26.53 -39.84 -0.51
N ALA A 29 -26.90 -39.96 0.77
CA ALA A 29 -27.61 -38.89 1.47
C ALA A 29 -26.76 -37.62 1.65
N ASN A 30 -25.44 -37.76 1.74
CA ASN A 30 -24.49 -36.66 1.96
C ASN A 30 -23.63 -36.34 0.72
N SER A 31 -24.06 -36.75 -0.47
CA SER A 31 -23.31 -36.47 -1.71
C SER A 31 -23.31 -34.99 -2.10
N SER A 32 -24.27 -34.21 -1.61
CA SER A 32 -24.34 -32.75 -1.80
C SER A 32 -23.81 -31.95 -0.60
N THR A 33 -23.38 -32.62 0.46
CA THR A 33 -22.86 -31.95 1.67
C THR A 33 -21.42 -31.51 1.44
N THR A 34 -21.15 -30.20 1.55
CA THR A 34 -19.82 -29.61 1.43
C THR A 34 -18.83 -30.28 2.41
N GLY A 35 -17.64 -30.63 1.93
CA GLY A 35 -16.59 -31.22 2.75
C GLY A 35 -16.87 -32.63 3.27
N TYR A 36 -17.99 -33.28 2.90
CA TYR A 36 -18.29 -34.64 3.35
C TYR A 36 -17.29 -35.67 2.80
N LYS A 37 -16.80 -36.53 3.69
CA LYS A 37 -15.93 -37.66 3.35
C LYS A 37 -16.72 -38.96 3.42
N ARG A 38 -16.75 -39.71 2.32
CA ARG A 38 -17.45 -40.99 2.21
C ARG A 38 -16.83 -42.07 3.10
N LEU A 39 -17.66 -43.04 3.45
CA LEU A 39 -17.29 -44.20 4.24
C LEU A 39 -17.37 -45.44 3.32
N ASP A 40 -16.29 -46.20 3.23
CA ASP A 40 -16.28 -47.46 2.48
C ASP A 40 -16.51 -48.65 3.43
N THR A 41 -16.89 -49.79 2.87
CA THR A 41 -17.03 -51.04 3.63
C THR A 41 -15.95 -52.01 3.19
N SER A 42 -15.17 -52.51 4.15
CA SER A 42 -14.19 -53.57 3.93
C SER A 42 -14.76 -54.89 4.44
N PHE A 43 -14.55 -55.97 3.68
CA PHE A 43 -14.96 -57.31 4.05
C PHE A 43 -13.72 -58.13 4.36
N SER A 44 -13.73 -58.84 5.50
CA SER A 44 -12.72 -59.83 5.85
C SER A 44 -13.40 -61.18 5.99
N ASP A 45 -12.82 -62.22 5.39
CA ASP A 45 -13.22 -63.59 5.69
C ASP A 45 -12.67 -64.00 7.06
N LEU A 46 -13.39 -64.92 7.70
CA LEU A 46 -12.96 -65.60 8.90
C LEU A 46 -12.81 -67.08 8.58
N VAL A 47 -11.57 -67.55 8.60
CA VAL A 47 -11.26 -68.96 8.42
C VAL A 47 -10.99 -69.57 9.80
N SER A 48 -11.91 -70.39 10.28
CA SER A 48 -11.69 -71.21 11.47
C SER A 48 -10.90 -72.47 11.09
N SER A 49 -9.57 -72.36 11.01
CA SER A 49 -8.73 -73.55 10.81
C SER A 49 -8.41 -74.22 12.17
N THR A 50 -9.13 -75.28 12.50
CA THR A 50 -8.73 -76.20 13.59
C THR A 50 -8.24 -77.52 13.00
N GLY A 51 -6.95 -77.60 12.68
CA GLY A 51 -6.22 -78.88 12.53
C GLY A 51 -5.48 -79.11 11.21
N SER A 52 -4.28 -79.71 11.32
CA SER A 52 -3.30 -79.99 10.26
C SER A 52 -3.67 -81.12 9.27
N ARG A 53 -4.94 -81.28 8.88
CA ARG A 53 -5.35 -82.21 7.81
C ARG A 53 -6.16 -81.48 6.75
N GLN A 54 -5.67 -81.58 5.51
CA GLN A 54 -6.27 -81.04 4.30
C GLN A 54 -7.52 -81.85 3.90
N ALA A 55 -8.65 -81.72 4.61
CA ALA A 55 -9.99 -82.14 4.17
C ALA A 55 -11.07 -81.83 5.21
N GLU A 56 -11.52 -80.57 5.25
CA GLU A 56 -12.91 -80.17 5.49
C GLU A 56 -12.96 -78.65 5.27
N GLN A 57 -13.35 -78.23 4.06
CA GLN A 57 -13.58 -76.80 3.78
C GLN A 57 -14.85 -76.38 4.54
N VAL A 58 -14.66 -75.88 5.76
CA VAL A 58 -15.73 -75.23 6.54
C VAL A 58 -15.98 -73.88 5.87
N SER A 59 -17.24 -73.58 5.53
CA SER A 59 -17.62 -72.27 4.99
C SER A 59 -17.22 -71.19 6.01
N GLY A 60 -16.28 -70.32 5.62
CA GLY A 60 -15.87 -69.18 6.44
C GLY A 60 -17.02 -68.19 6.62
N THR A 61 -17.07 -67.52 7.76
CA THR A 61 -17.95 -66.37 7.98
C THR A 61 -17.29 -65.11 7.41
N VAL A 62 -18.06 -64.03 7.27
CA VAL A 62 -17.54 -62.73 6.82
C VAL A 62 -17.86 -61.66 7.87
N ILE A 63 -16.95 -60.72 8.06
CA ILE A 63 -17.19 -59.52 8.85
C ILE A 63 -17.04 -58.31 7.94
N ALA A 64 -17.93 -57.34 8.11
CA ALA A 64 -17.80 -56.02 7.50
C ALA A 64 -17.31 -55.00 8.53
N THR A 65 -16.36 -54.16 8.13
CA THR A 65 -15.92 -52.99 8.91
C THR A 65 -16.03 -51.74 8.05
N SER A 66 -16.42 -50.63 8.66
CA SER A 66 -16.43 -49.33 8.00
C SER A 66 -15.01 -48.77 7.96
N ARG A 67 -14.59 -48.27 6.80
CA ARG A 67 -13.28 -47.65 6.58
C ARG A 67 -13.46 -46.21 6.14
N ALA A 68 -12.95 -45.28 6.94
CA ALA A 68 -12.96 -43.87 6.60
C ALA A 68 -12.03 -43.58 5.41
N THR A 69 -12.46 -42.70 4.51
CA THR A 69 -11.67 -42.25 3.35
C THR A 69 -11.33 -40.78 3.44
N ASN A 70 -11.11 -40.28 4.65
CA ASN A 70 -10.92 -38.85 4.94
C ASN A 70 -9.74 -38.24 4.15
N TYR A 71 -8.72 -39.06 3.87
CA TYR A 71 -7.54 -38.73 3.07
C TYR A 71 -7.81 -38.48 1.57
N LEU A 72 -8.99 -38.83 1.06
CA LEU A 72 -9.36 -38.57 -0.33
C LEU A 72 -10.07 -37.21 -0.44
N SER A 73 -9.54 -36.33 -1.28
CA SER A 73 -10.16 -35.05 -1.61
C SER A 73 -11.39 -35.24 -2.52
N GLY A 74 -12.37 -34.35 -2.36
CA GLY A 74 -13.45 -34.13 -3.33
C GLY A 74 -13.07 -33.07 -4.36
N ASP A 75 -13.99 -32.81 -5.29
CA ASP A 75 -13.79 -31.79 -6.32
C ASP A 75 -13.90 -30.38 -5.71
N VAL A 76 -12.97 -29.51 -6.09
CA VAL A 76 -12.95 -28.11 -5.63
C VAL A 76 -13.56 -27.20 -6.69
N THR A 77 -14.70 -26.60 -6.38
CA THR A 77 -15.44 -25.69 -7.25
C THR A 77 -15.32 -24.25 -6.77
N SER A 78 -15.31 -23.28 -7.68
CA SER A 78 -15.36 -21.86 -7.31
C SER A 78 -16.70 -21.49 -6.68
N ALA A 79 -16.70 -20.49 -5.80
CA ALA A 79 -17.88 -19.95 -5.14
C ALA A 79 -17.88 -18.41 -5.16
N ASP A 80 -19.04 -17.80 -5.00
CA ASP A 80 -19.19 -16.34 -5.11
C ASP A 80 -18.80 -15.58 -3.83
N ARG A 81 -18.89 -16.22 -2.66
CA ARG A 81 -18.58 -15.58 -1.37
C ARG A 81 -17.08 -15.47 -1.11
N ASN A 82 -16.65 -14.31 -0.63
CA ASN A 82 -15.24 -13.99 -0.36
C ASN A 82 -14.66 -14.75 0.84
N THR A 83 -15.52 -15.21 1.76
CA THR A 83 -15.15 -15.96 2.96
C THR A 83 -15.14 -17.48 2.74
N TYR A 84 -15.62 -17.95 1.57
CA TYR A 84 -15.58 -19.37 1.25
C TYR A 84 -14.18 -19.77 0.82
N MET A 85 -13.77 -20.95 1.26
CA MET A 85 -12.45 -21.48 0.98
C MET A 85 -12.44 -23.00 0.92
N ALA A 86 -11.47 -23.54 0.20
CA ALA A 86 -11.22 -24.97 0.14
C ALA A 86 -9.74 -25.25 0.38
N ILE A 87 -9.43 -26.41 0.96
CA ILE A 87 -8.06 -26.87 1.11
C ILE A 87 -7.69 -27.69 -0.12
N ASN A 88 -6.63 -27.29 -0.80
CA ASN A 88 -6.02 -28.10 -1.84
C ASN A 88 -4.86 -28.90 -1.24
N GLY A 89 -5.05 -30.21 -1.12
CA GLY A 89 -4.09 -31.13 -0.51
C GLY A 89 -4.56 -31.72 0.83
N PRO A 90 -3.63 -32.25 1.65
CA PRO A 90 -3.94 -32.81 2.96
C PRO A 90 -4.23 -31.70 3.98
N GLY A 91 -5.03 -32.04 4.99
CA GLY A 91 -5.28 -31.20 6.15
C GLY A 91 -6.71 -30.68 6.29
N TYR A 92 -7.01 -30.07 7.43
CA TYR A 92 -8.34 -29.71 7.89
C TYR A 92 -8.32 -28.29 8.48
N PHE A 93 -9.44 -27.58 8.34
CA PHE A 93 -9.66 -26.33 9.06
C PHE A 93 -9.85 -26.63 10.54
N LEU A 94 -9.19 -25.84 11.39
CA LEU A 94 -9.37 -25.87 12.83
C LEU A 94 -10.61 -25.07 13.20
N VAL A 95 -11.58 -25.71 13.85
CA VAL A 95 -12.84 -25.10 14.24
C VAL A 95 -13.21 -25.47 15.68
N THR A 96 -14.12 -24.73 16.29
CA THR A 96 -14.66 -25.03 17.61
C THR A 96 -16.19 -24.96 17.62
N ASN A 97 -16.81 -25.56 18.64
CA ASN A 97 -18.26 -25.46 18.84
C ASN A 97 -18.64 -24.13 19.51
N ARG A 98 -19.94 -23.88 19.70
CA ARG A 98 -20.43 -22.64 20.33
C ARG A 98 -19.92 -22.46 21.76
N ASP A 99 -19.76 -23.55 22.52
CA ASP A 99 -19.27 -23.49 23.90
C ASP A 99 -17.79 -23.07 23.96
N GLY A 100 -17.01 -23.42 22.94
CA GLY A 100 -15.61 -23.04 22.80
C GLY A 100 -15.37 -21.54 22.64
N LEU A 101 -16.37 -20.76 22.18
CA LEU A 101 -16.23 -19.30 22.01
C LEU A 101 -15.89 -18.56 23.30
N THR A 102 -16.29 -19.11 24.46
CA THR A 102 -16.09 -18.47 25.77
C THR A 102 -14.95 -19.09 26.58
N GLN A 103 -14.32 -20.15 26.07
CA GLN A 103 -13.30 -20.90 26.79
C GLN A 103 -11.90 -20.38 26.49
N GLN A 104 -11.06 -20.32 27.53
CA GLN A 104 -9.65 -19.94 27.38
C GLN A 104 -8.88 -20.93 26.49
N ALA A 105 -9.29 -22.21 26.50
CA ALA A 105 -8.77 -23.28 25.67
C ALA A 105 -9.96 -24.00 25.01
N PRO A 106 -10.44 -23.50 23.86
CA PRO A 106 -11.58 -24.09 23.16
C PRO A 106 -11.30 -25.53 22.74
N GLU A 107 -12.35 -26.36 22.75
CA GLU A 107 -12.28 -27.71 22.21
C GLU A 107 -12.09 -27.64 20.68
N SER A 108 -11.10 -28.37 20.19
CA SER A 108 -10.72 -28.37 18.77
C SER A 108 -11.44 -29.47 18.00
N TYR A 109 -12.12 -29.06 16.95
CA TYR A 109 -12.65 -29.93 15.91
C TYR A 109 -12.02 -29.58 14.58
N TYR A 110 -12.13 -30.50 13.63
CA TYR A 110 -11.44 -30.43 12.36
C TYR A 110 -12.43 -30.68 11.24
N THR A 111 -12.48 -29.83 10.22
CA THR A 111 -13.42 -30.01 9.11
C THR A 111 -12.77 -29.66 7.76
N ARG A 112 -13.34 -30.22 6.69
CA ARG A 112 -13.04 -29.85 5.30
C ARG A 112 -14.08 -28.89 4.72
N ALA A 113 -15.20 -28.69 5.42
CA ALA A 113 -16.23 -27.76 5.02
C ALA A 113 -15.72 -26.32 5.25
N GLY A 114 -15.57 -25.56 4.16
CA GLY A 114 -15.06 -24.20 4.18
C GLY A 114 -16.08 -23.14 3.78
N ASP A 115 -17.36 -23.44 3.95
CA ASP A 115 -18.52 -22.56 3.73
C ASP A 115 -18.77 -21.64 4.93
N PHE A 116 -17.74 -20.89 5.33
CA PHE A 116 -17.80 -19.98 6.47
C PHE A 116 -18.49 -18.65 6.09
N GLU A 117 -19.41 -18.21 6.94
CA GLU A 117 -20.08 -16.91 6.88
C GLU A 117 -19.93 -16.18 8.23
N LEU A 118 -20.04 -14.85 8.22
CA LEU A 118 -20.07 -14.06 9.44
C LEU A 118 -21.44 -14.18 10.12
N ASP A 119 -21.45 -14.53 11.41
CA ASP A 119 -22.65 -14.50 12.25
C ASP A 119 -22.96 -13.08 12.76
N THR A 120 -24.01 -12.95 13.58
CA THR A 120 -24.42 -11.69 14.21
C THR A 120 -23.38 -11.11 15.16
N GLU A 121 -22.58 -11.96 15.78
CA GLU A 121 -21.46 -11.63 16.67
C GLU A 121 -20.12 -11.47 15.92
N ARG A 122 -20.17 -11.52 14.58
CA ARG A 122 -19.06 -11.39 13.63
C ARG A 122 -17.98 -12.47 13.73
N ASN A 123 -18.35 -13.66 14.18
CA ASN A 123 -17.53 -14.86 14.10
C ASN A 123 -17.71 -15.54 12.74
N LEU A 124 -16.65 -16.14 12.20
CA LEU A 124 -16.75 -16.98 11.02
C LEU A 124 -17.30 -18.36 11.40
N VAL A 125 -18.54 -18.65 11.01
CA VAL A 125 -19.25 -19.91 11.28
C VAL A 125 -19.60 -20.63 9.98
N ASN A 126 -19.43 -21.95 9.93
CA ASN A 126 -19.86 -22.75 8.78
C ASN A 126 -21.33 -23.16 8.87
N SER A 127 -21.89 -23.76 7.81
CA SER A 127 -23.30 -24.20 7.80
C SER A 127 -23.64 -25.26 8.86
N ALA A 128 -22.63 -25.97 9.36
CA ALA A 128 -22.76 -26.95 10.44
C ALA A 128 -22.76 -26.33 11.86
N GLY A 129 -22.51 -25.02 11.99
CA GLY A 129 -22.50 -24.32 13.28
C GLY A 129 -21.17 -24.34 14.02
N TYR A 130 -20.06 -24.69 13.34
CA TYR A 130 -18.71 -24.62 13.89
C TYR A 130 -18.04 -23.29 13.55
N PHE A 131 -17.30 -22.74 14.50
CA PHE A 131 -16.61 -21.46 14.41
C PHE A 131 -15.15 -21.67 14.02
N LEU A 132 -14.70 -20.99 12.97
CA LEU A 132 -13.33 -21.06 12.49
C LEU A 132 -12.36 -20.46 13.50
N GLN A 133 -11.22 -21.13 13.69
CA GLN A 133 -10.13 -20.63 14.51
C GLN A 133 -8.96 -20.17 13.65
N GLY A 134 -8.23 -19.17 14.13
CA GLY A 134 -7.10 -18.57 13.46
C GLY A 134 -6.10 -17.99 14.45
N TYR A 135 -4.87 -17.79 14.02
CA TYR A 135 -3.88 -17.04 14.76
C TYR A 135 -4.11 -15.54 14.54
N PRO A 136 -4.36 -14.74 15.59
CA PRO A 136 -4.45 -13.30 15.48
C PRO A 136 -3.20 -12.69 14.86
N ILE A 137 -3.39 -11.70 14.00
CA ILE A 137 -2.31 -10.90 13.43
C ILE A 137 -2.41 -9.50 14.02
N ASN A 138 -1.33 -9.02 14.63
CA ASN A 138 -1.28 -7.64 15.08
C ASN A 138 -1.25 -6.72 13.84
N PRO A 139 -2.24 -5.83 13.66
CA PRO A 139 -2.35 -5.01 12.44
C PRO A 139 -1.23 -3.96 12.32
N ALA A 140 -0.58 -3.57 13.43
CA ALA A 140 0.50 -2.58 13.42
C ALA A 140 1.87 -3.19 13.11
N THR A 141 2.15 -4.40 13.61
CA THR A 141 3.47 -5.05 13.46
C THR A 141 3.48 -6.19 12.45
N GLY A 142 2.31 -6.69 12.04
CA GLY A 142 2.18 -7.90 11.23
C GLY A 142 2.56 -9.19 11.95
N ALA A 143 2.85 -9.14 13.26
CA ALA A 143 3.22 -10.32 14.04
C ALA A 143 2.02 -11.25 14.22
N VAL A 144 2.25 -12.54 13.99
CA VAL A 144 1.25 -13.61 14.16
C VAL A 144 1.38 -14.18 15.56
N SER A 145 0.27 -14.31 16.28
CA SER A 145 0.23 -14.96 17.59
C SER A 145 0.50 -16.46 17.50
N ASP A 146 1.09 -17.04 18.56
CA ASP A 146 1.39 -18.48 18.61
C ASP A 146 0.19 -19.35 18.99
N ARG A 147 -0.93 -18.75 19.43
CA ARG A 147 -2.11 -19.47 19.90
C ARG A 147 -3.33 -19.20 19.01
N PRO A 148 -4.04 -20.23 18.52
CA PRO A 148 -5.25 -20.03 17.75
C PRO A 148 -6.40 -19.65 18.68
N GLU A 149 -7.27 -18.76 18.20
CA GLU A 149 -8.52 -18.40 18.86
C GLU A 149 -9.64 -18.31 17.81
N PRO A 150 -10.93 -18.36 18.22
CA PRO A 150 -12.04 -18.15 17.30
C PRO A 150 -11.90 -16.83 16.55
N ILE A 151 -12.07 -16.88 15.23
CA ILE A 151 -11.94 -15.69 14.37
C ILE A 151 -13.19 -14.84 14.57
N GLN A 152 -13.05 -13.81 15.38
CA GLN A 152 -14.03 -12.74 15.53
C GLN A 152 -13.53 -11.48 14.84
N VAL A 153 -14.26 -11.04 13.82
CA VAL A 153 -13.91 -9.84 13.06
C VAL A 153 -14.52 -8.62 13.74
N SER A 154 -13.69 -7.84 14.44
CA SER A 154 -14.09 -6.60 15.09
C SER A 154 -14.75 -5.61 14.10
N ASP A 155 -15.78 -4.92 14.57
CA ASP A 155 -16.41 -3.78 13.88
C ASP A 155 -15.76 -2.44 14.24
N ALA A 156 -14.76 -2.45 15.12
CA ALA A 156 -14.01 -1.26 15.50
C ALA A 156 -13.42 -0.62 14.23
N PRO A 157 -13.56 0.72 14.09
CA PRO A 157 -12.98 1.41 12.96
C PRO A 157 -11.46 1.26 12.99
N MET A 158 -10.88 1.06 11.81
CA MET A 158 -9.44 1.18 11.62
C MET A 158 -9.05 2.62 12.01
N PRO A 159 -8.10 2.80 12.96
CA PRO A 159 -7.67 4.12 13.37
C PRO A 159 -7.03 4.86 12.18
N ALA A 160 -7.12 6.19 12.20
CA ALA A 160 -6.39 7.01 11.27
C ALA A 160 -4.88 6.84 11.46
N LYS A 161 -4.11 7.07 10.39
CA LYS A 161 -2.66 7.14 10.44
C LYS A 161 -2.24 8.51 9.91
N PRO A 162 -1.57 9.36 10.71
CA PRO A 162 -1.04 10.63 10.23
C PRO A 162 -0.02 10.40 9.11
N SER A 163 0.06 11.35 8.20
CA SER A 163 1.09 11.37 7.16
C SER A 163 2.43 11.70 7.80
N THR A 164 3.45 10.90 7.50
CA THR A 164 4.84 11.14 7.96
C THR A 164 5.79 11.34 6.78
N GLN A 165 5.34 11.00 5.57
CA GLN A 165 6.14 11.04 4.36
C GLN A 165 5.31 11.48 3.16
N ILE A 166 5.93 12.29 2.31
CA ILE A 166 5.46 12.61 0.96
C ILE A 166 6.54 12.18 -0.04
N ASP A 167 6.22 11.24 -0.91
CA ASP A 167 7.06 10.88 -2.05
C ASP A 167 6.73 11.81 -3.22
N TYR A 168 7.74 12.48 -3.74
CA TYR A 168 7.62 13.52 -4.77
C TYR A 168 8.49 13.19 -5.98
N GLN A 169 7.86 13.10 -7.15
CA GLN A 169 8.52 12.94 -8.44
C GLN A 169 8.13 14.08 -9.37
N ALA A 170 9.10 14.68 -10.05
CA ALA A 170 8.84 15.66 -11.10
C ALA A 170 10.05 15.85 -12.01
N ASN A 171 9.80 16.39 -13.20
CA ASN A 171 10.81 16.96 -14.07
C ASN A 171 10.65 18.47 -14.12
N LEU A 172 11.67 19.21 -13.69
CA LEU A 172 11.70 20.67 -13.73
C LEU A 172 12.29 21.14 -15.07
N PRO A 173 11.78 22.25 -15.64
CA PRO A 173 12.35 22.83 -16.84
C PRO A 173 13.74 23.42 -16.53
N SER A 174 14.65 23.50 -17.51
CA SER A 174 15.86 24.32 -17.38
C SER A 174 15.54 25.82 -17.37
N THR A 175 14.52 26.21 -18.16
CA THR A 175 14.01 27.58 -18.27
C THR A 175 12.50 27.59 -18.02
N PRO A 176 12.04 28.01 -16.82
CA PRO A 176 10.61 28.14 -16.57
C PRO A 176 10.01 29.34 -17.30
N THR A 177 8.78 29.16 -17.77
CA THR A 177 7.94 30.19 -18.38
C THR A 177 6.93 30.66 -17.33
N THR A 178 7.42 31.43 -16.35
CA THR A 178 6.57 32.07 -15.34
C THR A 178 5.73 33.19 -15.97
N ASP A 179 4.72 33.72 -15.28
CA ASP A 179 3.95 34.87 -15.80
C ASP A 179 4.83 36.13 -15.95
N ASN A 180 5.93 36.20 -15.19
CA ASN A 180 6.94 37.25 -15.29
C ASN A 180 8.00 36.99 -16.38
N TYR A 181 7.95 35.85 -17.07
CA TYR A 181 8.91 35.51 -18.11
C TYR A 181 8.65 36.30 -19.40
N ASP A 182 9.54 37.23 -19.73
CA ASP A 182 9.50 38.03 -20.96
C ASP A 182 10.55 37.56 -21.98
N THR A 183 10.10 37.21 -23.19
CA THR A 183 10.93 36.77 -24.32
C THR A 183 11.37 37.90 -25.24
N THR A 184 10.91 39.13 -25.02
CA THR A 184 11.12 40.29 -25.89
C THR A 184 12.31 41.14 -25.41
N ASP A 185 13.49 40.82 -25.95
CA ASP A 185 14.70 41.66 -26.09
C ASP A 185 15.13 42.53 -24.88
N GLY A 186 15.85 41.93 -23.91
CA GLY A 186 16.78 42.70 -23.06
C GLY A 186 16.74 42.47 -21.54
N ALA A 187 15.84 41.63 -21.01
CA ALA A 187 15.87 41.23 -19.59
C ALA A 187 16.41 39.80 -19.44
N PRO A 188 17.72 39.55 -19.63
CA PRO A 188 18.30 38.27 -19.24
C PRO A 188 17.96 38.08 -17.76
N ASN A 189 17.51 36.88 -17.37
CA ASN A 189 17.15 36.50 -16.00
C ASN A 189 15.66 36.69 -15.57
N SER A 190 14.71 36.99 -16.48
CA SER A 190 13.26 37.03 -16.17
C SER A 190 12.65 35.68 -15.74
N GLN A 191 13.35 34.58 -16.03
CA GLN A 191 12.99 33.20 -15.64
C GLN A 191 13.23 32.90 -14.14
N TYR A 192 13.98 33.74 -13.43
CA TYR A 192 14.25 33.54 -12.01
C TYR A 192 13.15 34.16 -11.16
N VAL A 193 13.03 33.68 -9.92
CA VAL A 193 12.10 34.24 -8.94
C VAL A 193 12.41 35.71 -8.70
N ASP A 194 11.37 36.52 -8.61
CA ASP A 194 11.48 37.94 -8.32
C ASP A 194 11.88 38.11 -6.85
N LEU A 195 13.01 38.75 -6.59
CA LEU A 195 13.50 38.95 -5.23
C LEU A 195 12.66 39.95 -4.42
N SER A 196 11.89 40.81 -5.08
CA SER A 196 10.99 41.77 -4.41
C SER A 196 9.88 41.08 -3.60
N VAL A 197 9.69 39.76 -3.78
CA VAL A 197 8.81 38.93 -2.94
C VAL A 197 9.43 38.59 -1.58
N PHE A 198 10.75 38.78 -1.43
CA PHE A 198 11.53 38.49 -0.21
C PHE A 198 12.14 39.73 0.47
N SER A 199 12.21 40.87 -0.22
CA SER A 199 12.85 42.10 0.30
C SER A 199 12.17 43.38 -0.17
N LYS A 200 12.41 44.49 0.54
CA LYS A 200 12.16 45.84 0.03
C LYS A 200 13.47 46.38 -0.56
N PRO A 201 13.40 47.13 -1.67
CA PRO A 201 14.60 47.62 -2.33
C PRO A 201 15.33 48.64 -1.45
N ASP A 202 16.66 48.59 -1.46
CA ASP A 202 17.49 49.67 -0.95
C ASP A 202 17.80 50.64 -2.10
N THR A 203 17.50 51.93 -1.90
CA THR A 203 17.62 52.96 -2.93
C THR A 203 18.82 53.86 -2.61
N GLN A 204 19.81 53.91 -3.49
CA GLN A 204 20.94 54.82 -3.39
C GLN A 204 21.07 55.65 -4.68
N SER A 205 21.15 56.96 -4.53
CA SER A 205 21.45 57.87 -5.65
C SER A 205 22.96 58.07 -5.73
N THR A 206 23.54 57.90 -6.91
CA THR A 206 24.93 58.32 -7.13
C THR A 206 25.00 59.85 -7.19
N PRO A 207 26.14 60.48 -6.83
CA PRO A 207 26.35 61.86 -7.21
C PRO A 207 26.24 61.96 -8.73
N ALA A 208 25.47 62.93 -9.25
CA ALA A 208 25.40 63.21 -10.68
C ALA A 208 26.82 63.20 -11.28
N LEU A 209 27.00 62.58 -12.45
CA LEU A 209 28.27 62.61 -13.20
C LEU A 209 28.80 64.04 -13.16
N VAL A 210 29.93 64.25 -12.46
CA VAL A 210 30.41 65.60 -12.19
C VAL A 210 31.02 66.15 -13.48
N ASP A 211 30.21 66.87 -14.25
CA ASP A 211 30.71 67.77 -15.28
C ASP A 211 31.11 69.09 -14.60
N ALA A 212 32.16 69.75 -15.11
CA ALA A 212 32.61 71.05 -14.61
C ALA A 212 31.54 72.16 -14.80
N THR A 213 30.42 71.84 -15.45
CA THR A 213 29.21 72.64 -15.62
C THR A 213 27.95 71.87 -15.18
N PRO A 214 26.99 72.51 -14.47
CA PRO A 214 25.81 71.83 -13.92
C PRO A 214 24.78 71.59 -15.02
N THR A 215 24.98 70.52 -15.79
CA THR A 215 24.02 70.08 -16.81
C THR A 215 23.37 68.79 -16.32
N ALA A 216 22.03 68.75 -16.29
CA ALA A 216 21.31 67.53 -15.93
C ALA A 216 21.62 66.44 -16.97
N LEU A 217 21.89 65.22 -16.50
CA LEU A 217 22.16 64.09 -17.39
C LEU A 217 20.91 63.68 -18.15
N THR A 218 21.12 63.24 -19.39
CA THR A 218 20.11 62.57 -20.18
C THR A 218 20.61 61.17 -20.57
N GLU A 219 19.72 60.31 -21.01
CA GLU A 219 20.04 58.96 -21.51
C GLU A 219 21.14 58.97 -22.60
N THR A 220 21.22 60.05 -23.38
CA THR A 220 22.19 60.22 -24.46
C THR A 220 23.53 60.83 -24.01
N SER A 221 23.67 61.29 -22.77
CA SER A 221 24.93 61.80 -22.24
C SER A 221 26.00 60.72 -22.28
N LYS A 222 27.23 61.04 -22.71
CA LYS A 222 28.32 60.06 -22.69
C LYS A 222 28.92 59.98 -21.29
N LEU A 223 29.30 58.78 -20.85
CA LEU A 223 29.96 58.60 -19.56
C LEU A 223 31.32 59.32 -19.52
N THR A 224 32.01 59.37 -20.66
CA THR A 224 33.30 60.04 -20.87
C THR A 224 33.21 61.57 -20.97
N ASP A 225 32.00 62.14 -21.01
CA ASP A 225 31.82 63.60 -20.86
C ASP A 225 31.99 64.03 -19.38
N SER A 226 31.96 63.08 -18.44
CA SER A 226 32.21 63.32 -17.02
C SER A 226 33.70 63.27 -16.69
N THR A 227 34.12 63.89 -15.59
CA THR A 227 35.50 63.73 -15.09
C THR A 227 35.73 62.41 -14.34
N GLN A 228 34.71 61.55 -14.27
CA GLN A 228 34.74 60.32 -13.47
C GLN A 228 35.23 59.11 -14.28
N PHE A 229 35.02 59.09 -15.60
CA PHE A 229 35.31 57.94 -16.46
C PHE A 229 36.22 58.30 -17.63
N ASP A 230 37.24 57.47 -17.88
CA ASP A 230 38.10 57.48 -19.06
C ASP A 230 37.81 56.28 -20.00
N PRO A 231 38.02 56.40 -21.33
CA PRO A 231 37.92 55.26 -22.24
C PRO A 231 38.88 54.12 -21.85
N GLY A 232 38.31 52.95 -21.55
CA GLY A 232 39.04 51.75 -21.09
C GLY A 232 38.76 51.40 -19.64
N ASP A 233 38.10 52.27 -18.88
CA ASP A 233 37.70 51.99 -17.49
C ASP A 233 36.69 50.85 -17.44
N THR A 234 36.71 50.11 -16.32
CA THR A 234 35.79 49.01 -16.10
C THR A 234 35.03 49.15 -14.80
N LEU A 235 33.72 48.96 -14.86
CA LEU A 235 32.83 48.81 -13.71
C LEU A 235 32.60 47.31 -13.50
N THR A 236 33.08 46.79 -12.37
CA THR A 236 32.76 45.44 -11.91
C THR A 236 31.51 45.52 -11.04
N LEU A 237 30.43 44.94 -11.53
CA LEU A 237 29.11 44.89 -10.91
C LEU A 237 28.92 43.50 -10.32
N THR A 238 28.68 43.40 -9.01
CA THR A 238 28.40 42.11 -8.35
C THR A 238 27.12 42.26 -7.57
N VAL A 239 26.15 41.38 -7.82
CA VAL A 239 24.86 41.32 -7.11
C VAL A 239 24.77 39.97 -6.42
N GLY A 240 24.62 39.99 -5.11
CA GLY A 240 24.53 38.82 -4.24
C GLY A 240 25.57 37.74 -4.56
N GLY A 241 25.07 36.52 -4.83
CA GLY A 241 25.89 35.35 -5.14
C GLY A 241 26.12 35.10 -6.64
N HIS A 242 25.74 36.05 -7.50
CA HIS A 242 25.85 35.92 -8.96
C HIS A 242 27.30 36.18 -9.44
N ALA A 243 27.60 35.70 -10.65
CA ALA A 243 28.89 35.99 -11.27
C ALA A 243 29.04 37.49 -11.50
N SER A 244 30.21 38.05 -11.16
CA SER A 244 30.49 39.47 -11.40
C SER A 244 30.44 39.78 -12.89
N GLU A 245 29.73 40.85 -13.24
CA GLU A 245 29.66 41.36 -14.60
C GLU A 245 30.59 42.56 -14.76
N VAL A 246 31.34 42.60 -15.86
CA VAL A 246 32.24 43.71 -16.17
C VAL A 246 31.61 44.56 -17.27
N PHE A 247 31.39 45.84 -16.97
CA PHE A 247 30.97 46.84 -17.93
C PHE A 247 32.17 47.74 -18.29
N THR A 248 32.58 47.71 -19.55
CA THR A 248 33.71 48.53 -20.03
C THR A 248 33.22 49.84 -20.61
N VAL A 249 33.78 50.95 -20.15
CA VAL A 249 33.51 52.28 -20.68
C VAL A 249 34.34 52.50 -21.95
N GLY A 250 33.71 52.45 -23.12
CA GLY A 250 34.26 52.91 -24.39
C GLY A 250 34.00 54.40 -24.66
N ALA A 251 34.67 54.95 -25.67
CA ALA A 251 34.62 56.39 -26.00
C ALA A 251 33.22 56.96 -26.31
N ASP A 252 32.29 56.11 -26.75
CA ASP A 252 30.91 56.48 -27.12
C ASP A 252 29.84 55.90 -26.18
N THR A 253 30.25 55.32 -25.06
CA THR A 253 29.32 54.69 -24.09
C THR A 253 28.44 55.75 -23.44
N THR A 254 27.12 55.57 -23.49
CA THR A 254 26.15 56.52 -22.93
C THR A 254 25.63 56.09 -21.56
N VAL A 255 24.96 57.02 -20.87
CA VAL A 255 24.19 56.74 -19.66
C VAL A 255 23.14 55.66 -19.94
N GLN A 256 22.46 55.68 -21.10
CA GLN A 256 21.52 54.62 -21.48
C GLN A 256 22.17 53.23 -21.47
N ASN A 257 23.40 53.09 -22.00
CA ASN A 257 24.06 51.79 -22.00
C ASN A 257 24.38 51.29 -20.59
N LEU A 258 24.67 52.20 -19.65
CA LEU A 258 24.85 51.87 -18.25
C LEU A 258 23.51 51.48 -17.60
N LEU A 259 22.42 52.22 -17.88
CA LEU A 259 21.09 51.90 -17.38
C LEU A 259 20.59 50.56 -17.92
N ASP A 260 20.77 50.28 -19.20
CA ASP A 260 20.43 48.98 -19.82
C ASP A 260 21.22 47.86 -19.15
N LYS A 261 22.51 48.09 -18.87
CA LYS A 261 23.34 47.12 -18.14
C LYS A 261 22.82 46.88 -16.73
N LEU A 262 22.55 47.94 -15.97
CA LEU A 262 22.08 47.86 -14.59
C LEU A 262 20.69 47.22 -14.50
N ASN A 263 19.75 47.65 -15.34
CA ASN A 263 18.38 47.09 -15.42
C ASN A 263 18.35 45.68 -16.00
N GLY A 264 19.39 45.27 -16.74
CA GLY A 264 19.58 43.90 -17.19
C GLY A 264 20.09 42.95 -16.10
N MET A 265 20.55 43.47 -14.95
CA MET A 265 20.99 42.65 -13.82
C MET A 265 19.80 42.27 -12.94
N HIS A 266 19.79 41.03 -12.45
CA HIS A 266 18.71 40.50 -11.61
C HIS A 266 18.59 41.29 -10.30
N GLY A 267 17.37 41.68 -9.94
CA GLY A 267 17.11 42.41 -8.70
C GLY A 267 17.73 43.80 -8.66
N VAL A 268 18.06 44.41 -9.81
CA VAL A 268 18.58 45.78 -9.91
C VAL A 268 17.67 46.61 -10.81
N THR A 269 17.35 47.80 -10.34
CA THR A 269 16.60 48.82 -11.09
C THR A 269 17.41 50.09 -11.06
N ALA A 270 17.51 50.77 -12.20
CA ALA A 270 18.23 52.01 -12.35
C ALA A 270 17.45 53.00 -13.22
N GLU A 271 17.33 54.24 -12.76
CA GLU A 271 16.62 55.31 -13.46
C GLU A 271 17.37 56.64 -13.36
N ILE A 272 17.12 57.54 -14.29
CA ILE A 272 17.56 58.94 -14.17
C ILE A 272 16.46 59.72 -13.47
N LEU A 273 16.77 60.29 -12.31
CA LEU A 273 15.87 61.17 -11.59
C LEU A 273 15.69 62.50 -12.34
N PRO A 274 14.58 63.23 -12.13
CA PRO A 274 14.42 64.58 -12.68
C PRO A 274 15.53 65.57 -12.30
N SER A 275 16.31 65.27 -11.26
CA SER A 275 17.51 66.01 -10.84
C SER A 275 18.73 65.78 -11.74
N GLY A 276 18.68 64.80 -12.66
CA GLY A 276 19.81 64.37 -13.49
C GLY A 276 20.77 63.40 -12.79
N GLU A 277 20.40 62.88 -11.61
CA GLU A 277 21.15 61.84 -10.88
C GLU A 277 20.69 60.44 -11.30
N VAL A 278 21.59 59.47 -11.29
CA VAL A 278 21.22 58.06 -11.50
C VAL A 278 20.85 57.45 -10.15
N SER A 279 19.60 57.04 -10.01
CA SER A 279 19.11 56.27 -8.87
C SER A 279 19.29 54.79 -9.18
N ILE A 280 19.95 54.06 -8.28
CA ILE A 280 20.10 52.61 -8.35
C ILE A 280 19.39 52.01 -7.14
N SER A 281 18.60 50.98 -7.39
CA SER A 281 17.82 50.26 -6.39
C SER A 281 18.09 48.77 -6.54
N SER A 282 18.48 48.10 -5.46
CA SER A 282 18.77 46.67 -5.47
C SER A 282 18.01 45.90 -4.40
N PHE A 283 17.57 44.70 -4.77
CA PHE A 283 16.83 43.75 -3.93
C PHE A 283 17.73 42.64 -3.36
N GLU A 284 19.01 42.62 -3.74
CA GLU A 284 20.10 41.84 -3.17
C GLU A 284 21.28 42.77 -2.82
N ASP A 285 22.29 42.28 -2.08
CA ASP A 285 23.48 43.07 -1.80
C ASP A 285 24.25 43.32 -3.11
N MET A 286 24.45 44.58 -3.47
CA MET A 286 25.10 44.95 -4.72
C MET A 286 26.35 45.77 -4.46
N THR A 287 27.46 45.41 -5.09
CA THR A 287 28.69 46.20 -5.10
C THR A 287 29.02 46.67 -6.51
N VAL A 288 29.37 47.95 -6.64
CA VAL A 288 29.89 48.54 -7.87
C VAL A 288 31.31 49.00 -7.60
N VAL A 289 32.28 48.43 -8.33
CA VAL A 289 33.71 48.73 -8.18
C VAL A 289 34.28 49.17 -9.52
N GLU A 290 34.76 50.40 -9.59
CA GLU A 290 35.44 50.92 -10.77
C GLU A 290 36.95 50.67 -10.74
N THR A 291 37.53 50.36 -11.90
CA THR A 291 38.99 50.24 -12.10
C THR A 291 39.42 51.04 -13.33
N GLY A 292 40.27 52.04 -13.13
CA GLY A 292 40.94 52.81 -14.20
C GLY A 292 40.87 54.34 -14.07
N GLY A 293 39.77 54.87 -13.53
CA GLY A 293 39.53 56.32 -13.42
C GLY A 293 40.32 57.07 -12.33
N PRO A 294 40.34 58.43 -12.37
CA PRO A 294 41.10 59.27 -11.45
C PRO A 294 40.55 59.26 -10.01
N THR A 295 39.26 58.96 -9.82
CA THR A 295 38.59 58.78 -8.53
C THR A 295 37.64 57.58 -8.60
N PRO A 296 38.10 56.36 -8.30
CA PRO A 296 37.32 55.14 -8.50
C PRO A 296 36.01 55.13 -7.69
N ILE A 297 34.89 54.88 -8.37
CA ILE A 297 33.58 54.65 -7.75
C ILE A 297 33.60 53.30 -7.00
N ASN A 298 33.22 53.34 -5.72
CA ASN A 298 33.00 52.16 -4.89
C ASN A 298 31.67 52.33 -4.15
N MET A 299 30.63 51.63 -4.59
CA MET A 299 29.30 51.69 -3.99
C MET A 299 28.87 50.34 -3.45
N THR A 300 28.06 50.35 -2.40
CA THR A 300 27.46 49.15 -1.82
C THR A 300 26.01 49.46 -1.47
N LEU A 301 25.09 48.73 -2.08
CA LEU A 301 23.67 48.72 -1.75
C LEU A 301 23.40 47.45 -0.94
N THR A 302 22.60 47.55 0.13
CA THR A 302 22.33 46.42 1.02
C THR A 302 20.83 46.20 1.10
N ALA A 303 20.38 45.05 0.60
CA ALA A 303 18.96 44.75 0.52
C ALA A 303 18.32 44.73 1.91
N GLN A 304 17.12 45.32 2.03
CA GLN A 304 16.43 45.42 3.31
C GLN A 304 15.54 44.20 3.54
N PRO A 305 15.66 43.53 4.71
CA PRO A 305 14.85 42.36 5.03
C PRO A 305 13.35 42.72 5.11
N LEU A 306 12.49 41.78 4.74
CA LEU A 306 11.05 41.88 5.08
C LEU A 306 10.81 41.67 6.58
N ALA A 307 11.69 40.95 7.27
CA ALA A 307 11.65 40.76 8.71
C ALA A 307 12.36 41.89 9.49
N THR A 308 11.94 42.16 10.72
CA THR A 308 12.53 43.22 11.55
C THR A 308 13.95 42.84 12.00
N GLY A 309 14.97 43.30 11.26
CA GLY A 309 16.37 43.37 11.72
C GLY A 309 17.32 42.24 11.31
N GLY A 310 17.56 42.02 10.00
CA GLY A 310 18.54 41.04 9.51
C GLY A 310 18.73 41.03 7.98
N THR A 311 19.36 39.99 7.43
CA THR A 311 19.53 39.76 5.98
C THR A 311 18.19 39.37 5.31
N VAL A 312 18.05 39.52 3.99
CA VAL A 312 16.86 39.10 3.24
C VAL A 312 16.51 37.63 3.52
N ASP A 313 15.34 37.40 4.12
CA ASP A 313 14.87 36.05 4.49
C ASP A 313 14.11 35.41 3.32
N ARG A 314 14.80 34.49 2.62
CA ARG A 314 14.23 33.70 1.51
C ARG A 314 13.54 32.42 1.99
N SER A 315 13.25 32.28 3.28
CA SER A 315 12.54 31.12 3.83
C SER A 315 11.03 31.30 3.87
N VAL A 316 10.54 32.53 3.70
CA VAL A 316 9.11 32.87 3.79
C VAL A 316 8.68 33.85 2.71
N VAL A 317 7.41 33.80 2.32
CA VAL A 317 6.74 34.83 1.51
C VAL A 317 5.51 35.28 2.27
N THR A 318 5.31 36.59 2.39
CA THR A 318 4.18 37.21 3.08
C THR A 318 2.93 37.30 2.19
N GLY A 319 1.76 37.45 2.80
CA GLY A 319 0.47 37.50 2.12
C GLY A 319 0.36 38.66 1.12
N ASP A 320 0.95 39.82 1.42
CA ASP A 320 1.00 40.96 0.50
C ASP A 320 1.84 40.72 -0.77
N LYS A 321 2.73 39.71 -0.75
CA LYS A 321 3.60 39.32 -1.87
C LYS A 321 3.25 37.97 -2.51
N ALA A 322 2.21 37.29 -2.00
CA ALA A 322 1.84 35.95 -2.45
C ALA A 322 1.50 35.90 -3.94
N ASP A 323 0.77 36.88 -4.47
CA ASP A 323 0.40 36.93 -5.89
C ASP A 323 1.62 37.15 -6.80
N ASP A 324 2.57 37.99 -6.39
CA ASP A 324 3.79 38.26 -7.16
C ASP A 324 4.76 37.06 -7.11
N PHE A 325 4.78 36.33 -5.99
CA PHE A 325 5.47 35.04 -5.89
C PHE A 325 4.84 33.99 -6.80
N ILE A 326 3.51 33.92 -6.88
CA ILE A 326 2.82 33.00 -7.79
C ILE A 326 3.17 33.30 -9.26
N LYS A 327 3.24 34.58 -9.65
CA LYS A 327 3.63 34.99 -11.02
C LYS A 327 5.09 34.72 -11.36
N SER A 328 5.97 34.65 -10.35
CA SER A 328 7.41 34.39 -10.51
C SER A 328 7.83 32.96 -10.18
N SER A 329 6.87 32.04 -10.01
CA SER A 329 7.12 30.62 -9.71
C SER A 329 6.21 29.71 -10.52
N ILE A 330 6.60 28.45 -10.69
CA ILE A 330 5.79 27.43 -11.38
C ILE A 330 5.11 26.50 -10.37
N ALA A 331 3.98 25.90 -10.78
CA ALA A 331 3.25 24.97 -9.93
C ALA A 331 4.05 23.69 -9.68
N GLY A 332 4.09 23.23 -8.43
CA GLY A 332 4.73 21.99 -8.00
C GLY A 332 3.73 20.87 -7.71
N GLY A 333 2.44 21.09 -7.94
CA GLY A 333 1.38 20.14 -7.57
C GLY A 333 0.84 20.37 -6.16
N GLN A 334 -0.04 19.48 -5.72
CA GLN A 334 -0.62 19.50 -4.38
C GLN A 334 -0.92 18.07 -3.95
N GLU A 335 -0.87 17.80 -2.65
CA GLU A 335 -1.17 16.49 -2.07
C GLU A 335 -2.03 16.63 -0.81
N THR A 336 -2.98 15.71 -0.63
CA THR A 336 -3.79 15.65 0.59
C THR A 336 -3.11 14.75 1.62
N VAL A 337 -2.63 15.38 2.69
CA VAL A 337 -2.04 14.72 3.87
C VAL A 337 -3.02 14.69 5.03
N TYR A 338 -2.74 13.91 6.06
CA TYR A 338 -3.63 13.65 7.18
C TYR A 338 -2.96 13.98 8.51
N ASP A 339 -3.68 14.69 9.38
CA ASP A 339 -3.25 14.97 10.76
C ASP A 339 -3.36 13.72 11.67
N GLU A 340 -2.99 13.87 12.95
CA GLU A 340 -3.07 12.79 13.96
C GLU A 340 -4.49 12.24 14.16
N ASN A 341 -5.52 13.03 13.86
CA ASN A 341 -6.92 12.64 13.94
C ASN A 341 -7.48 12.08 12.61
N GLY A 342 -6.69 12.12 11.52
CA GLY A 342 -7.12 11.73 10.18
C GLY A 342 -7.87 12.82 9.42
N THR A 343 -7.79 14.08 9.83
CA THR A 343 -8.34 15.23 9.09
C THR A 343 -7.52 15.45 7.82
N PRO A 344 -8.16 15.50 6.64
CA PRO A 344 -7.46 15.79 5.39
C PRO A 344 -7.06 17.27 5.31
N VAL A 345 -5.80 17.52 4.97
CA VAL A 345 -5.22 18.84 4.77
C VAL A 345 -4.51 18.85 3.41
N ASN A 346 -4.83 19.81 2.55
CA ASN A 346 -4.22 19.93 1.23
C ASN A 346 -2.96 20.80 1.30
N VAL A 347 -1.80 20.22 0.97
CA VAL A 347 -0.51 20.90 0.89
C VAL A 347 -0.24 21.24 -0.57
N GLU A 348 -0.26 22.53 -0.90
CA GLU A 348 0.08 23.04 -2.23
C GLU A 348 1.57 23.39 -2.29
N LEU A 349 2.23 23.04 -3.39
CA LEU A 349 3.66 23.24 -3.61
C LEU A 349 3.93 24.12 -4.83
N ARG A 350 5.01 24.93 -4.77
CA ARG A 350 5.51 25.72 -5.90
C ARG A 350 7.03 25.71 -5.98
N TRP A 351 7.54 25.76 -7.20
CA TRP A 351 8.96 25.80 -7.52
C TRP A 351 9.38 27.18 -7.99
N ALA A 352 10.43 27.71 -7.39
CA ALA A 352 11.05 28.99 -7.73
C ALA A 352 12.50 28.75 -8.19
N LEU A 353 12.85 29.19 -9.40
CA LEU A 353 14.23 29.10 -9.89
C LEU A 353 15.03 30.28 -9.34
N ASN A 354 16.12 30.04 -8.61
CA ASN A 354 16.92 31.12 -8.01
C ASN A 354 18.15 31.50 -8.83
N ALA A 355 18.76 30.49 -9.47
CA ALA A 355 19.92 30.62 -10.33
C ALA A 355 19.96 29.40 -11.25
N GLU A 356 20.84 29.40 -12.26
CA GLU A 356 21.00 28.27 -13.15
C GLU A 356 21.19 26.97 -12.35
N ASN A 357 20.36 25.96 -12.66
CA ASN A 357 20.32 24.66 -11.98
C ASN A 357 20.08 24.70 -10.46
N LYS A 358 19.55 25.81 -9.91
CA LYS A 358 19.23 25.97 -8.49
C LYS A 358 17.78 26.38 -8.28
N TRP A 359 17.02 25.51 -7.65
CA TRP A 359 15.59 25.69 -7.38
C TRP A 359 15.30 25.75 -5.88
N SER A 360 14.23 26.41 -5.47
CA SER A 360 13.66 26.27 -4.13
C SER A 360 12.24 25.75 -4.25
N LEU A 361 11.89 24.78 -3.40
CA LEU A 361 10.51 24.34 -3.22
C LEU A 361 9.88 25.11 -2.07
N TYR A 362 8.65 25.57 -2.26
CA TYR A 362 7.83 26.20 -1.23
C TYR A 362 6.52 25.45 -1.06
N TYR A 363 5.99 25.45 0.15
CA TYR A 363 4.64 24.99 0.44
C TYR A 363 3.77 26.14 0.95
N ASN A 364 2.48 26.07 0.63
CA ASN A 364 1.50 27.04 1.10
C ASN A 364 1.12 26.72 2.55
N THR A 365 1.52 27.58 3.48
CA THR A 365 1.22 27.41 4.92
C THR A 365 -0.08 28.11 5.32
N ASN A 366 -0.52 29.13 4.58
CA ASN A 366 -1.78 29.83 4.84
C ASN A 366 -2.37 30.40 3.56
N THR A 367 -3.44 29.77 3.08
CA THR A 367 -4.12 30.15 1.81
C THR A 367 -4.88 31.47 1.92
N LYS A 368 -5.01 32.03 3.12
CA LYS A 368 -5.74 33.27 3.42
C LYS A 368 -4.86 34.34 4.06
N ALA A 369 -3.54 34.17 4.01
CA ALA A 369 -2.60 35.13 4.58
C ALA A 369 -2.78 36.53 3.98
N THR A 370 -2.75 37.55 4.83
CA THR A 370 -2.82 38.96 4.40
C THR A 370 -1.74 39.80 5.07
N GLY A 371 -1.28 40.86 4.39
CA GLY A 371 -0.24 41.74 4.93
C GLY A 371 1.04 40.95 5.25
N ASP A 372 1.57 41.15 6.45
CA ASP A 372 2.81 40.54 6.94
C ASP A 372 2.65 39.07 7.39
N GLU A 373 1.44 38.47 7.29
CA GLU A 373 1.24 37.05 7.59
C GLU A 373 1.98 36.17 6.59
N VAL A 374 2.60 35.08 7.05
CA VAL A 374 3.33 34.15 6.18
C VAL A 374 2.34 33.34 5.34
N ALA A 375 2.42 33.45 4.03
CA ALA A 375 1.63 32.71 3.05
C ALA A 375 2.35 31.43 2.60
N TRP A 376 3.63 31.55 2.25
CA TRP A 376 4.46 30.43 1.78
C TRP A 376 5.70 30.25 2.65
N LYS A 377 6.09 29.00 2.86
CA LYS A 377 7.32 28.63 3.56
C LYS A 377 8.18 27.76 2.67
N LYS A 378 9.49 27.98 2.71
CA LYS A 378 10.46 27.20 1.95
C LYS A 378 10.60 25.81 2.56
N VAL A 379 10.49 24.78 1.71
CA VAL A 379 10.81 23.40 2.05
C VAL A 379 12.33 23.23 2.04
N SER A 380 12.98 23.44 0.88
CA SER A 380 14.44 23.35 0.75
C SER A 380 14.94 23.87 -0.60
N ASP A 381 16.25 24.09 -0.68
CA ASP A 381 16.99 24.46 -1.89
C ASP A 381 17.56 23.22 -2.59
N MET A 382 17.21 23.04 -3.85
CA MET A 382 17.63 21.95 -4.72
C MET A 382 18.71 22.42 -5.70
N SER A 383 19.71 21.59 -5.97
CA SER A 383 20.73 21.86 -6.99
C SER A 383 20.91 20.67 -7.93
N PHE A 384 21.07 20.95 -9.22
CA PHE A 384 21.23 19.94 -10.26
C PHE A 384 22.62 20.00 -10.90
N ASP A 385 23.12 18.86 -11.37
CA ASP A 385 24.32 18.81 -12.20
C ASP A 385 24.01 19.18 -13.67
N ALA A 386 25.05 19.29 -14.49
CA ALA A 386 24.92 19.58 -15.92
C ALA A 386 24.17 18.48 -16.72
N ALA A 387 23.95 17.31 -16.14
CA ALA A 387 23.17 16.22 -16.71
C ALA A 387 21.71 16.18 -16.22
N GLY A 388 21.29 17.19 -15.43
CA GLY A 388 19.93 17.32 -14.93
C GLY A 388 19.61 16.48 -13.70
N ARG A 389 20.61 15.93 -13.01
CA ARG A 389 20.42 15.07 -11.83
C ARG A 389 20.53 15.85 -10.54
N LEU A 390 19.71 15.50 -9.55
CA LEU A 390 19.74 16.13 -8.24
C LEU A 390 21.07 15.84 -7.53
N THR A 391 21.75 16.89 -7.07
CA THR A 391 23.02 16.81 -6.33
C THR A 391 22.89 17.27 -4.88
N SER A 392 21.95 18.18 -4.61
CA SER A 392 21.61 18.64 -3.26
C SER A 392 20.09 18.73 -3.12
N PRO A 393 19.50 18.20 -2.04
CA PRO A 393 20.16 17.47 -0.95
C PRO A 393 20.65 16.09 -1.42
N ALA A 394 21.87 15.71 -1.03
CA ALA A 394 22.50 14.46 -1.48
C ALA A 394 21.73 13.19 -1.06
N SER A 395 20.95 13.27 0.02
CA SER A 395 20.06 12.19 0.46
C SER A 395 18.83 12.02 -0.43
N GLY A 396 18.43 13.04 -1.19
CA GLY A 396 17.13 13.13 -1.84
C GLY A 396 15.95 13.19 -0.86
N ILE A 397 16.21 13.53 0.41
CA ILE A 397 15.22 13.62 1.48
C ILE A 397 15.36 14.97 2.18
N VAL A 398 14.23 15.62 2.45
CA VAL A 398 14.12 16.85 3.22
C VAL A 398 13.09 16.65 4.31
N ASP A 399 13.49 16.87 5.56
CA ASP A 399 12.59 16.79 6.71
C ASP A 399 12.09 18.18 7.09
N ILE A 400 10.77 18.31 7.24
CA ILE A 400 10.12 19.51 7.77
C ILE A 400 9.53 19.15 9.12
N ASN A 401 10.06 19.77 10.17
CA ASN A 401 9.53 19.60 11.51
C ASN A 401 8.28 20.48 11.68
N ASP A 402 7.28 19.96 12.38
CA ASP A 402 6.04 20.68 12.69
C ASP A 402 5.40 21.39 11.48
N LEU A 403 5.21 20.66 10.37
CA LEU A 403 4.55 21.20 9.19
C LEU A 403 3.12 21.63 9.55
N GLU A 404 2.74 22.85 9.18
CA GLU A 404 1.44 23.43 9.50
C GLU A 404 0.83 24.09 8.27
N VAL A 405 -0.47 23.83 8.04
CA VAL A 405 -1.25 24.48 6.99
C VAL A 405 -2.57 24.99 7.57
N ASN A 406 -2.85 26.28 7.38
CA ASN A 406 -4.05 26.98 7.83
C ASN A 406 -4.36 26.80 9.33
N GLY A 407 -3.35 26.73 10.21
CA GLY A 407 -3.55 26.50 11.65
C GLY A 407 -3.62 25.03 12.06
N VAL A 408 -3.59 24.08 11.11
CA VAL A 408 -3.63 22.64 11.38
C VAL A 408 -2.22 22.08 11.36
N GLY A 409 -1.74 21.62 12.51
CA GLY A 409 -0.44 20.97 12.66
C GLY A 409 -0.49 19.53 12.14
N LEU A 410 0.45 19.19 11.27
CA LEU A 410 0.61 17.86 10.66
C LEU A 410 1.79 17.08 11.27
N GLY A 411 2.61 17.72 12.11
CA GLY A 411 3.80 17.14 12.72
C GLY A 411 4.97 17.07 11.75
N ASP A 412 5.91 16.17 12.03
CA ASP A 412 7.12 16.01 11.22
C ASP A 412 6.82 15.24 9.93
N ILE A 413 7.14 15.86 8.77
CA ILE A 413 6.93 15.27 7.44
C ILE A 413 8.26 15.24 6.67
N SER A 414 8.61 14.07 6.17
CA SER A 414 9.74 13.86 5.25
C SER A 414 9.28 13.94 3.79
N PHE A 415 9.79 14.91 3.04
CA PHE A 415 9.68 14.94 1.58
C PHE A 415 10.80 14.09 0.96
N LYS A 416 10.42 13.08 0.19
CA LYS A 416 11.35 12.21 -0.54
C LYS A 416 11.30 12.50 -2.03
N PHE A 417 12.35 13.13 -2.52
CA PHE A 417 12.57 13.40 -3.94
C PHE A 417 13.32 12.26 -4.64
N GLY A 418 14.01 11.40 -3.88
CA GLY A 418 14.92 10.41 -4.45
C GLY A 418 16.10 11.08 -5.19
N GLN A 419 17.07 10.28 -5.65
CA GLN A 419 18.19 10.81 -6.45
C GLN A 419 17.84 10.91 -7.95
N ASP A 420 16.90 10.07 -8.41
CA ASP A 420 16.51 9.98 -9.83
C ASP A 420 15.05 10.41 -10.10
N ASN A 421 14.23 10.68 -9.07
CA ASN A 421 12.82 11.04 -9.29
C ASN A 421 12.59 12.55 -9.47
N LEU A 422 13.52 13.38 -8.99
CA LEU A 422 13.53 14.81 -9.28
C LEU A 422 14.66 15.13 -10.26
N THR A 423 14.30 15.54 -11.47
CA THR A 423 15.26 15.87 -12.54
C THR A 423 15.05 17.28 -13.07
N GLN A 424 16.04 17.77 -13.81
CA GLN A 424 15.93 19.00 -14.58
C GLN A 424 16.29 18.77 -16.04
N TYR A 425 15.33 18.96 -16.94
CA TYR A 425 15.55 18.87 -18.38
C TYR A 425 14.87 20.03 -19.10
N GLU A 426 15.42 20.42 -20.25
CA GLU A 426 14.81 21.45 -21.08
C GLU A 426 13.41 21.01 -21.53
N ASP A 427 12.44 21.90 -21.34
CA ASP A 427 11.05 21.72 -21.75
C ASP A 427 10.60 22.98 -22.49
N THR A 428 10.04 22.81 -23.68
CA THR A 428 9.54 23.91 -24.51
C THR A 428 8.32 24.61 -23.89
N ILE A 429 7.62 23.95 -22.94
CA ILE A 429 6.44 24.50 -22.26
C ILE A 429 6.83 25.35 -21.04
N GLY A 430 7.99 25.08 -20.43
CA GLY A 430 8.52 25.82 -19.27
C GLY A 430 7.75 25.64 -17.95
N ASN A 431 6.97 24.56 -17.82
CA ASN A 431 6.32 24.15 -16.58
C ASN A 431 6.93 22.84 -16.05
N ALA A 432 6.74 22.55 -14.77
CA ALA A 432 7.10 21.24 -14.22
C ALA A 432 6.19 20.15 -14.79
N THR A 433 6.78 19.03 -15.20
CA THR A 433 6.08 17.90 -15.84
C THR A 433 6.30 16.60 -15.09
N SER A 434 5.48 15.58 -15.38
CA SER A 434 5.52 14.27 -14.71
C SER A 434 5.46 14.37 -13.18
N ILE A 435 4.66 15.32 -12.69
CA ILE A 435 4.44 15.55 -11.27
C ILE A 435 3.60 14.38 -10.73
N ASP A 436 4.20 13.56 -9.88
CA ASP A 436 3.54 12.49 -9.14
C ASP A 436 3.83 12.66 -7.65
N LEU A 437 2.77 12.74 -6.85
CA LEU A 437 2.83 12.89 -5.40
C LEU A 437 2.06 11.75 -4.75
N SER A 438 2.63 11.20 -3.68
CA SER A 438 1.93 10.24 -2.84
C SER A 438 2.37 10.35 -1.39
N GLN A 439 1.51 9.91 -0.48
CA GLN A 439 1.76 9.99 0.96
C GLN A 439 1.26 8.73 1.70
N ASP A 440 1.75 8.52 2.92
CA ASP A 440 1.63 7.26 3.65
C ASP A 440 0.54 7.20 4.75
N GLY A 441 -0.11 8.33 5.01
CA GLY A 441 -1.24 8.52 5.92
C GLY A 441 -2.60 8.23 5.30
N PHE A 442 -3.61 8.09 6.15
CA PHE A 442 -4.99 7.81 5.74
C PHE A 442 -5.98 8.11 6.88
N PRO A 443 -7.25 8.44 6.55
CA PRO A 443 -8.26 8.71 7.55
C PRO A 443 -8.73 7.40 8.21
N SER A 444 -9.50 7.50 9.29
CA SER A 444 -10.13 6.31 9.88
C SER A 444 -11.06 5.62 8.88
N GLY A 445 -11.18 4.29 8.97
CA GLY A 445 -11.99 3.50 8.06
C GLY A 445 -12.92 2.54 8.77
N THR A 446 -14.16 2.42 8.31
CA THR A 446 -15.09 1.38 8.80
C THR A 446 -14.94 0.12 7.96
N LEU A 447 -15.03 -1.06 8.58
CA LEU A 447 -14.94 -2.34 7.88
C LEU A 447 -16.12 -2.52 6.91
N GLN A 448 -15.83 -2.72 5.62
CA GLN A 448 -16.83 -2.92 4.57
C GLN A 448 -16.98 -4.40 4.17
N ASP A 449 -15.86 -5.13 4.04
CA ASP A 449 -15.86 -6.50 3.54
C ASP A 449 -14.79 -7.34 4.23
N VAL A 450 -15.02 -8.66 4.28
CA VAL A 450 -14.07 -9.64 4.80
C VAL A 450 -13.80 -10.67 3.71
N SER A 451 -12.52 -10.91 3.46
CA SER A 451 -12.07 -11.84 2.43
C SER A 451 -10.94 -12.71 2.93
N ILE A 452 -10.66 -13.80 2.23
CA ILE A 452 -9.56 -14.71 2.54
C ILE A 452 -8.64 -14.76 1.33
N ASP A 453 -7.33 -14.62 1.54
CA ASP A 453 -6.34 -14.75 0.47
C ASP A 453 -5.88 -16.21 0.29
N ALA A 454 -5.11 -16.47 -0.77
CA ALA A 454 -4.60 -17.82 -1.07
C ALA A 454 -3.56 -18.30 -0.03
N GLU A 455 -2.94 -17.37 0.68
CA GLU A 455 -2.05 -17.67 1.79
C GLU A 455 -2.83 -18.10 3.03
N GLY A 456 -4.15 -17.86 3.12
CA GLY A 456 -4.97 -18.19 4.28
C GLY A 456 -5.03 -17.09 5.33
N ASN A 457 -4.74 -15.85 4.96
CA ASN A 457 -4.97 -14.70 5.83
C ASN A 457 -6.42 -14.22 5.66
N VAL A 458 -7.07 -13.92 6.78
CA VAL A 458 -8.34 -13.20 6.80
C VAL A 458 -8.04 -11.71 6.68
N ILE A 459 -8.57 -11.08 5.64
CA ILE A 459 -8.34 -9.68 5.28
C ILE A 459 -9.64 -8.91 5.46
N GLY A 460 -9.60 -7.86 6.30
CA GLY A 460 -10.64 -6.85 6.38
C GLY A 460 -10.37 -5.70 5.41
N LYS A 461 -11.35 -5.35 4.59
CA LYS A 461 -11.31 -4.19 3.68
C LYS A 461 -12.11 -3.04 4.28
N TYR A 462 -11.52 -1.86 4.34
CA TYR A 462 -12.09 -0.69 5.01
C TYR A 462 -12.50 0.40 4.02
N SER A 463 -13.31 1.34 4.48
CA SER A 463 -13.84 2.45 3.67
C SER A 463 -12.82 3.48 3.21
N ASN A 464 -11.61 3.44 3.74
CA ASN A 464 -10.47 4.28 3.35
C ASN A 464 -9.58 3.58 2.30
N ASP A 465 -10.13 2.59 1.58
CA ASP A 465 -9.45 1.75 0.58
C ASP A 465 -8.22 0.98 1.10
N LYS A 466 -8.04 0.93 2.42
CA LYS A 466 -7.00 0.11 3.05
C LYS A 466 -7.54 -1.27 3.38
N SER A 467 -6.62 -2.24 3.37
CA SER A 467 -6.88 -3.63 3.75
C SER A 467 -5.92 -4.01 4.87
N GLN A 468 -6.40 -4.70 5.89
CA GLN A 468 -5.57 -5.23 6.98
C GLN A 468 -5.72 -6.73 7.10
N LYS A 469 -4.60 -7.40 7.36
CA LYS A 469 -4.59 -8.82 7.74
C LYS A 469 -4.97 -8.91 9.22
N LEU A 470 -6.01 -9.69 9.50
CA LEU A 470 -6.60 -9.81 10.84
C LEU A 470 -6.20 -11.13 11.50
N PHE A 471 -6.26 -12.23 10.75
CA PHE A 471 -5.98 -13.58 11.26
C PHE A 471 -5.25 -14.41 10.21
N LYS A 472 -4.50 -15.42 10.65
CA LYS A 472 -3.95 -16.49 9.83
C LYS A 472 -4.69 -17.80 10.13
N ILE A 473 -5.23 -18.45 9.10
CA ILE A 473 -5.95 -19.71 9.25
C ILE A 473 -4.94 -20.87 9.29
N PRO A 474 -4.87 -21.65 10.39
CA PRO A 474 -4.10 -22.87 10.45
C PRO A 474 -4.75 -23.99 9.63
N ILE A 475 -3.90 -24.87 9.08
CA ILE A 475 -4.33 -26.13 8.48
C ILE A 475 -3.72 -27.26 9.30
N ALA A 476 -4.56 -28.06 9.95
CA ALA A 476 -4.14 -29.20 10.75
C ALA A 476 -3.99 -30.44 9.86
N THR A 477 -2.88 -31.16 9.96
CA THR A 477 -2.69 -32.49 9.38
C THR A 477 -2.52 -33.52 10.49
N PHE A 478 -2.78 -34.80 10.18
CA PHE A 478 -2.69 -35.90 11.14
C PHE A 478 -1.89 -37.04 10.54
N ALA A 479 -1.14 -37.77 11.38
CA ALA A 479 -0.39 -38.94 10.93
C ALA A 479 -1.32 -40.06 10.41
N ALA A 480 -2.50 -40.22 11.02
CA ALA A 480 -3.49 -41.21 10.64
C ALA A 480 -4.89 -40.57 10.49
N GLU A 481 -5.13 -39.84 9.39
CA GLU A 481 -6.39 -39.14 9.11
C GLU A 481 -7.63 -40.06 9.10
N GLN A 482 -7.46 -41.35 8.78
CA GLN A 482 -8.54 -42.34 8.79
C GLN A 482 -8.99 -42.76 10.20
N GLU A 483 -8.17 -42.50 11.22
CA GLU A 483 -8.45 -42.84 12.62
C GLU A 483 -9.09 -41.66 13.39
N LEU A 484 -9.35 -40.54 12.70
CA LEU A 484 -10.12 -39.45 13.24
C LEU A 484 -11.56 -39.89 13.52
N GLN A 485 -12.07 -39.53 14.68
CA GLN A 485 -13.45 -39.81 15.04
C GLN A 485 -14.37 -38.81 14.34
N ARG A 486 -15.44 -39.32 13.72
CA ARG A 486 -16.46 -38.46 13.10
C ARG A 486 -17.34 -37.84 14.18
N VAL A 487 -17.63 -36.57 14.02
CA VAL A 487 -18.65 -35.83 14.76
C VAL A 487 -19.65 -35.23 13.79
N ASP A 488 -20.74 -34.70 14.32
CA ASP A 488 -21.82 -34.15 13.50
C ASP A 488 -21.33 -32.96 12.65
N GLY A 489 -21.95 -32.75 11.48
CA GLY A 489 -21.67 -31.59 10.63
C GLY A 489 -20.41 -31.69 9.76
N ALA A 490 -20.07 -32.90 9.28
CA ALA A 490 -18.86 -33.15 8.47
C ALA A 490 -17.55 -32.69 9.16
N ALA A 491 -17.54 -32.75 10.49
CA ALA A 491 -16.38 -32.47 11.32
C ALA A 491 -15.82 -33.75 11.94
N PHE A 492 -14.61 -33.63 12.47
CA PHE A 492 -13.82 -34.71 13.05
C PHE A 492 -13.21 -34.26 14.37
N SER A 493 -13.06 -35.18 15.30
CA SER A 493 -12.28 -35.01 16.53
C SER A 493 -11.06 -35.91 16.50
N GLU A 494 -9.98 -35.44 17.13
CA GLU A 494 -8.76 -36.22 17.30
C GLU A 494 -8.99 -37.44 18.22
N THR A 495 -8.20 -38.48 17.99
CA THR A 495 -8.18 -39.69 18.81
C THR A 495 -6.75 -40.01 19.19
N SER A 496 -6.55 -40.86 20.21
CA SER A 496 -5.19 -41.32 20.56
C SER A 496 -4.50 -42.07 19.42
N THR A 497 -5.26 -42.61 18.46
CA THR A 497 -4.74 -43.35 17.30
C THR A 497 -4.54 -42.49 16.06
N SER A 498 -5.24 -41.34 15.91
CA SER A 498 -4.99 -40.38 14.82
C SER A 498 -3.65 -39.66 14.98
N GLY A 499 -3.18 -39.54 16.23
CA GLY A 499 -2.07 -38.69 16.63
C GLY A 499 -2.51 -37.25 16.86
N GLU A 500 -1.58 -36.44 17.37
CA GLU A 500 -1.77 -34.99 17.59
C GLU A 500 -1.77 -34.22 16.26
N PRO A 501 -2.44 -33.05 16.20
CA PRO A 501 -2.47 -32.20 15.01
C PRO A 501 -1.09 -31.57 14.72
N ASP A 502 -0.65 -31.64 13.45
CA ASP A 502 0.51 -30.91 12.94
C ASP A 502 0.08 -29.76 12.01
N PHE A 503 0.44 -28.54 12.38
CA PHE A 503 0.12 -27.31 11.64
C PHE A 503 1.20 -26.86 10.65
N ARG A 504 2.32 -27.60 10.52
CA ARG A 504 3.47 -27.20 9.71
C ARG A 504 3.40 -27.63 8.25
N ASN A 505 2.73 -28.75 7.97
CA ASN A 505 2.79 -29.46 6.68
C ASN A 505 1.43 -29.55 5.96
N GLY A 506 0.54 -28.58 6.18
CA GLY A 506 -0.76 -28.51 5.53
C GLY A 506 -0.72 -28.24 4.02
N GLY A 507 -1.83 -28.53 3.34
CA GLY A 507 -2.07 -28.11 1.96
C GLY A 507 -2.17 -26.60 1.80
N THR A 508 -2.60 -26.13 0.62
CA THR A 508 -2.78 -24.70 0.34
C THR A 508 -4.25 -24.30 0.40
N ILE A 509 -4.54 -23.04 0.77
CA ILE A 509 -5.90 -22.52 0.74
C ILE A 509 -6.22 -21.99 -0.65
N ARG A 510 -7.38 -22.38 -1.16
CA ARG A 510 -7.98 -21.76 -2.34
C ARG A 510 -9.14 -20.90 -1.89
N ALA A 511 -8.96 -19.58 -1.99
CA ALA A 511 -10.00 -18.60 -1.73
C ALA A 511 -11.15 -18.70 -2.75
N LYS A 512 -12.35 -18.29 -2.33
CA LYS A 512 -13.57 -18.32 -3.14
C LYS A 512 -13.85 -19.69 -3.77
N ALA A 513 -13.69 -20.74 -2.98
CA ALA A 513 -13.89 -22.10 -3.43
C ALA A 513 -14.52 -22.95 -2.33
N LEU A 514 -15.15 -24.06 -2.71
CA LEU A 514 -15.68 -25.07 -1.80
C LEU A 514 -15.26 -26.46 -2.26
N GLU A 515 -14.96 -27.33 -1.31
CA GLU A 515 -14.73 -28.75 -1.57
C GLU A 515 -16.09 -29.49 -1.54
N SER A 516 -16.43 -30.15 -2.64
CA SER A 516 -17.62 -31.00 -2.72
C SER A 516 -17.42 -32.32 -1.96
N SER A 517 -18.52 -33.01 -1.67
CA SER A 517 -18.48 -34.38 -1.16
C SER A 517 -17.63 -35.26 -2.08
N ASN A 518 -16.77 -36.11 -1.51
CA ASN A 518 -16.01 -37.07 -2.30
C ASN A 518 -16.85 -38.33 -2.67
N ALA A 519 -18.14 -38.36 -2.30
CA ALA A 519 -19.09 -39.42 -2.63
C ALA A 519 -19.70 -39.19 -4.03
N ASP A 520 -19.27 -40.01 -5.00
CA ASP A 520 -19.86 -40.02 -6.34
C ASP A 520 -21.17 -40.83 -6.35
N ILE A 521 -22.28 -40.15 -6.60
CA ILE A 521 -23.63 -40.71 -6.66
C ILE A 521 -23.72 -41.89 -7.63
N ALA A 522 -23.14 -41.79 -8.83
CA ALA A 522 -23.22 -42.84 -9.83
C ALA A 522 -22.49 -44.12 -9.37
N LYS A 523 -21.33 -43.94 -8.75
CA LYS A 523 -20.55 -45.05 -8.18
C LYS A 523 -21.25 -45.67 -6.98
N GLU A 524 -21.81 -44.87 -6.09
CA GLU A 524 -22.52 -45.35 -4.90
C GLU A 524 -23.83 -46.08 -5.28
N PHE A 525 -24.57 -45.65 -6.29
CA PHE A 525 -25.74 -46.39 -6.80
C PHE A 525 -25.37 -47.73 -7.43
N SER A 526 -24.24 -47.81 -8.16
CA SER A 526 -23.74 -49.08 -8.69
C SER A 526 -23.40 -50.06 -7.55
N LYS A 527 -22.69 -49.58 -6.52
CA LYS A 527 -22.42 -50.38 -5.30
C LYS A 527 -23.72 -50.82 -4.64
N LEU A 528 -24.70 -49.93 -4.51
CA LEU A 528 -26.01 -50.23 -3.90
C LEU A 528 -26.71 -51.39 -4.62
N ILE A 529 -26.74 -51.37 -5.96
CA ILE A 529 -27.35 -52.45 -6.76
C ILE A 529 -26.63 -53.79 -6.51
N ILE A 530 -25.29 -53.79 -6.50
CA ILE A 530 -24.48 -54.99 -6.27
C ILE A 530 -24.70 -55.53 -4.86
N THR A 531 -24.68 -54.66 -3.84
CA THR A 531 -24.90 -55.02 -2.44
C THR A 531 -26.32 -55.55 -2.21
N GLN A 532 -27.34 -54.97 -2.86
CA GLN A 532 -28.72 -55.47 -2.80
C GLN A 532 -28.86 -56.86 -3.45
N GLN A 533 -28.20 -57.10 -4.58
CA GLN A 533 -28.16 -58.42 -5.22
C GLN A 533 -27.48 -59.45 -4.31
N ALA A 534 -26.36 -59.08 -3.67
CA ALA A 534 -25.66 -59.94 -2.72
C ALA A 534 -26.52 -60.25 -1.47
N TYR A 535 -27.20 -59.25 -0.92
CA TYR A 535 -28.14 -59.43 0.20
C TYR A 535 -29.29 -60.38 -0.17
N SER A 536 -29.86 -60.20 -1.36
CA SER A 536 -30.94 -61.06 -1.88
C SER A 536 -30.49 -62.50 -2.15
N ALA A 537 -29.23 -62.69 -2.57
CA ALA A 537 -28.65 -64.01 -2.74
C ALA A 537 -28.48 -64.73 -1.39
N ASN A 538 -27.93 -64.03 -0.38
CA ASN A 538 -27.75 -64.59 0.97
C ASN A 538 -29.08 -64.94 1.64
N SER A 539 -30.12 -64.11 1.48
CA SER A 539 -31.45 -64.40 2.01
C SER A 539 -32.09 -65.63 1.37
N LYS A 540 -31.84 -65.86 0.07
CA LYS A 540 -32.29 -67.06 -0.64
C LYS A 540 -31.56 -68.32 -0.19
N VAL A 541 -30.28 -68.23 0.18
CA VAL A 541 -29.54 -69.35 0.80
C VAL A 541 -30.19 -69.71 2.14
N LEU A 542 -30.51 -68.71 2.97
CA LEU A 542 -31.19 -68.92 4.25
C LEU A 542 -32.58 -69.55 4.08
N SER A 543 -33.39 -69.08 3.12
CA SER A 543 -34.71 -69.67 2.86
C SER A 543 -34.62 -71.12 2.38
N THR A 544 -33.64 -71.43 1.54
CA THR A 544 -33.40 -72.80 1.05
C THR A 544 -32.92 -73.71 2.17
N ALA A 545 -32.04 -73.21 3.06
CA ALA A 545 -31.60 -73.93 4.24
C ALA A 545 -32.77 -74.23 5.21
N ASN A 546 -33.67 -73.28 5.43
CA ASN A 546 -34.88 -73.48 6.24
C ASN A 546 -35.80 -74.54 5.62
N GLN A 547 -36.05 -74.49 4.31
CA GLN A 547 -36.85 -75.51 3.62
C GLN A 547 -36.25 -76.93 3.76
N MET A 548 -34.93 -77.05 3.73
CA MET A 548 -34.24 -78.32 3.98
C MET A 548 -34.38 -78.77 5.45
N LEU A 549 -34.26 -77.86 6.42
CA LEU A 549 -34.50 -78.17 7.84
C LEU A 549 -35.93 -78.65 8.08
N ASP A 550 -36.92 -77.97 7.51
CA ASP A 550 -38.32 -78.34 7.61
C ASP A 550 -38.58 -79.72 6.98
N SER A 551 -37.95 -80.00 5.84
CA SER A 551 -38.02 -81.31 5.19
C SER A 551 -37.42 -82.42 6.08
N VAL A 552 -36.27 -82.16 6.72
CA VAL A 552 -35.65 -83.12 7.65
C VAL A 552 -36.52 -83.34 8.89
N LEU A 553 -37.09 -82.28 9.47
CA LEU A 553 -38.00 -82.39 10.61
C LEU A 553 -39.27 -83.19 10.28
N ASN A 554 -39.76 -83.07 9.05
CA ASN A 554 -40.91 -83.82 8.56
C ASN A 554 -40.60 -85.30 8.22
N ILE A 555 -39.33 -85.69 8.06
CA ILE A 555 -38.93 -87.11 7.89
C ILE A 555 -38.90 -87.86 9.23
N VAL A 556 -38.72 -87.15 10.34
CA VAL A 556 -38.63 -87.72 11.69
C VAL A 556 -40.01 -87.87 12.35
N ARG A 557 -41.04 -87.23 11.80
CA ARG A 557 -42.45 -87.44 12.15
C ARG A 557 -43.05 -88.57 11.32
#